data_AF-A0A3S4FIV3-F1
#
_entry.id   AF-A0A3S4FIV3-F1
#
_cell.length_a   1.000
_cell.length_b   1.000
_cell.length_c   1.000
_cell.angle_alpha   90.00
_cell.angle_beta   90.00
_cell.angle_gamma   90.00
#
_symmetry.space_group_name_H-M   'P 1'
#
loop_
_entity.id
_entity.type
_entity.pdbx_description
1 polymer ?
#
loop_
_entity_poly.entity_id
_entity_poly.type
_entity_poly.pdbx_seq_one_letter_code
_entity_poly.pdbx_strand_id
1 'polypeptide(L)'
;MSYKIMAINAGSSSLKFQLLEMPQGGMLCQGLIERIGMADAQVTIKMHSQKWQETVPIADHRDAVTLLLEKLLGYQIINSLRDIDGVGHRVAHGGEFFKDSTLVTDETLAQIERLAELAPLHNPVNALGIHVFRQLLPDAPSVAVFDTAFHQTLDEPAYIYPLPWHYYAELGIRRYGFHGTSHKYVSGVLAEKLGVPLSALRVICCHLGNGSSICAIKNGRSVNTSMGFTPQSGVMMGTRSGDIDPSILPWIAQRENKNAATVESVIK
;
A
#
# COMPACT_ATOMS: atom_id res chain seq x y z
N MET A 1 -9.28 -4.96 -26.86
CA MET A 1 -10.35 -4.34 -26.05
C MET A 1 -9.69 -3.39 -25.08
N SER A 2 -10.35 -2.28 -24.76
CA SER A 2 -9.88 -1.31 -23.77
C SER A 2 -10.68 -1.52 -22.48
N TYR A 3 -10.03 -1.47 -21.32
CA TYR A 3 -10.65 -1.64 -20.00
C TYR A 3 -10.39 -0.42 -19.13
N LYS A 4 -11.38 0.08 -18.39
CA LYS A 4 -11.18 1.12 -17.38
C LYS A 4 -10.97 0.49 -16.01
N ILE A 5 -9.73 0.51 -15.54
CA ILE A 5 -9.33 -0.07 -14.26
C ILE A 5 -9.10 1.05 -13.25
N MET A 6 -9.75 0.95 -12.09
CA MET A 6 -9.58 1.90 -11.00
C MET A 6 -8.49 1.40 -10.04
N ALA A 7 -7.44 2.18 -9.81
CA ALA A 7 -6.41 1.91 -8.82
C ALA A 7 -6.70 2.71 -7.55
N ILE A 8 -6.80 2.04 -6.40
CA ILE A 8 -7.20 2.60 -5.11
C ILE A 8 -6.09 2.46 -4.08
N ASN A 9 -5.82 3.54 -3.35
CA ASN A 9 -4.99 3.54 -2.15
C ASN A 9 -5.73 4.28 -1.02
N ALA A 10 -6.34 3.51 -0.12
CA ALA A 10 -7.04 4.02 1.05
C ALA A 10 -6.06 4.14 2.24
N GLY A 11 -5.96 5.34 2.80
CA GLY A 11 -5.28 5.63 4.07
C GLY A 11 -6.29 5.99 5.16
N SER A 12 -5.85 6.08 6.41
CA SER A 12 -6.74 6.31 7.58
C SER A 12 -7.63 7.54 7.46
N SER A 13 -7.17 8.60 6.80
CA SER A 13 -7.93 9.85 6.58
C SER A 13 -7.92 10.30 5.12
N SER A 14 -7.56 9.42 4.18
CA SER A 14 -7.50 9.77 2.75
C SER A 14 -7.86 8.62 1.81
N LEU A 15 -8.29 8.97 0.62
CA LEU A 15 -8.52 8.05 -0.49
C LEU A 15 -7.86 8.61 -1.75
N LYS A 16 -6.80 7.94 -2.22
CA LYS A 16 -6.14 8.23 -3.49
C LYS A 16 -6.67 7.28 -4.55
N PHE A 17 -6.94 7.80 -5.73
CA PHE A 17 -7.35 6.96 -6.85
C PHE A 17 -6.81 7.43 -8.20
N GLN A 18 -6.74 6.49 -9.12
CA GLN A 18 -6.57 6.74 -10.55
C GLN A 18 -7.56 5.88 -11.32
N LEU A 19 -8.10 6.40 -12.42
CA LEU A 19 -8.84 5.62 -13.40
C LEU A 19 -7.97 5.52 -14.66
N LEU A 20 -7.63 4.29 -15.04
CA LEU A 20 -6.67 3.99 -16.09
C LEU A 20 -7.34 3.25 -17.22
N GLU A 21 -6.94 3.56 -18.45
CA GLU A 21 -7.28 2.83 -19.66
C GLU A 21 -6.21 1.76 -19.92
N MET A 22 -6.60 0.49 -19.86
CA MET A 22 -5.73 -0.68 -19.97
C MET A 22 -5.98 -1.44 -21.28
N PRO A 23 -4.95 -2.07 -21.87
CA PRO A 23 -3.60 -2.32 -21.32
C PRO A 23 -2.58 -1.18 -21.49
N GLN A 24 -2.94 -0.07 -22.14
CA GLN A 24 -1.99 0.98 -22.51
C GLN A 24 -1.49 1.82 -21.31
N GLY A 25 -2.22 1.81 -20.19
CA GLY A 25 -1.88 2.58 -18.99
C GLY A 25 -2.20 4.07 -19.12
N GLY A 26 -3.12 4.45 -20.02
CA GLY A 26 -3.51 5.84 -20.21
C GLY A 26 -4.31 6.35 -19.01
N MET A 27 -3.88 7.45 -18.37
CA MET A 27 -4.60 8.00 -17.21
C MET A 27 -5.80 8.82 -17.67
N LEU A 28 -7.01 8.34 -17.39
CA LEU A 28 -8.27 9.05 -17.67
C LEU A 28 -8.50 10.16 -16.64
N CYS A 29 -8.35 9.82 -15.36
CA CYS A 29 -8.37 10.78 -14.27
C CYS A 29 -7.58 10.28 -13.05
N GLN A 30 -7.28 11.19 -12.14
CA GLN A 30 -6.74 10.89 -10.82
C GLN A 30 -7.35 11.82 -9.79
N GLY A 31 -7.38 11.38 -8.54
CA GLY A 31 -7.84 12.25 -7.47
C GLY A 31 -7.41 11.81 -6.09
N LEU A 32 -7.76 12.67 -5.16
CA LEU A 32 -7.38 12.60 -3.76
C LEU A 32 -8.51 13.20 -2.93
N ILE A 33 -9.02 12.40 -2.00
CA ILE A 33 -9.90 12.84 -0.93
C ILE A 33 -9.08 12.83 0.35
N GLU A 34 -9.01 13.95 1.07
CA GLU A 34 -8.25 14.10 2.31
C GLU A 34 -9.13 14.60 3.45
N ARG A 35 -8.69 14.35 4.68
CA ARG A 35 -9.41 14.70 5.91
C ARG A 35 -10.78 14.01 6.00
N ILE A 36 -10.86 12.76 5.54
CA ILE A 36 -12.02 11.89 5.77
C ILE A 36 -12.26 11.80 7.28
N GLY A 37 -13.52 11.91 7.71
CA GLY A 37 -13.91 12.03 9.12
C GLY A 37 -13.98 13.47 9.64
N MET A 38 -13.76 14.47 8.77
CA MET A 38 -13.84 15.89 9.12
C MET A 38 -14.94 16.62 8.33
N ALA A 39 -15.42 17.74 8.87
CA ALA A 39 -16.42 18.59 8.23
C ALA A 39 -15.86 19.36 7.01
N ASP A 40 -14.54 19.43 6.89
CA ASP A 40 -13.82 20.16 5.85
C ASP A 40 -12.93 19.25 5.00
N ALA A 41 -13.43 18.06 4.67
CA ALA A 41 -12.73 17.14 3.78
C ALA A 41 -12.49 17.78 2.41
N GLN A 42 -11.30 17.57 1.87
CA GLN A 42 -10.87 18.18 0.62
C GLN A 42 -10.90 17.13 -0.49
N VAL A 43 -11.67 17.39 -1.53
CA VAL A 43 -11.79 16.52 -2.70
C VAL A 43 -11.11 17.21 -3.87
N THR A 44 -10.15 16.54 -4.49
CA THR A 44 -9.51 16.99 -5.71
C THR A 44 -9.59 15.90 -6.77
N ILE A 45 -10.15 16.22 -7.94
CA ILE A 45 -10.17 15.33 -9.11
C ILE A 45 -9.52 16.07 -10.28
N LYS A 46 -8.65 15.40 -11.02
CA LYS A 46 -7.86 15.94 -12.13
C LYS A 46 -7.97 15.02 -13.34
N MET A 47 -8.24 15.62 -14.49
CA MET A 47 -8.00 15.05 -15.82
C MET A 47 -6.84 15.81 -16.47
N HIS A 48 -6.48 15.47 -17.71
CA HIS A 48 -5.40 16.14 -18.43
C HIS A 48 -5.64 17.66 -18.60
N SER A 49 -6.88 18.07 -18.87
CA SER A 49 -7.26 19.46 -19.15
C SER A 49 -8.13 20.11 -18.08
N GLN A 50 -8.60 19.36 -17.08
CA GLN A 50 -9.59 19.82 -16.11
C GLN A 50 -9.19 19.45 -14.68
N LYS A 51 -9.55 20.30 -13.73
CA LYS A 51 -9.32 20.10 -12.31
C LYS A 51 -10.51 20.63 -11.53
N TRP A 52 -11.06 19.78 -10.68
CA TRP A 52 -12.11 20.13 -9.73
C TRP A 52 -11.56 20.06 -8.31
N GLN A 53 -11.94 21.03 -7.50
CA GLN A 53 -11.63 21.06 -6.07
C GLN A 53 -12.86 21.53 -5.30
N GLU A 54 -13.15 20.85 -4.20
CA GLU A 54 -14.23 21.23 -3.30
C GLU A 54 -13.88 20.84 -1.86
N THR A 55 -14.49 21.55 -0.93
CA THR A 55 -14.42 21.27 0.51
C THR A 55 -15.81 20.89 0.97
N VAL A 56 -15.98 19.67 1.45
CA VAL A 56 -17.27 19.10 1.83
C VAL A 56 -17.12 18.21 3.07
N PRO A 57 -18.16 18.05 3.91
CA PRO A 57 -18.12 17.08 4.99
C PRO A 57 -18.13 15.65 4.45
N ILE A 58 -17.24 14.78 4.95
CA ILE A 58 -17.20 13.35 4.61
C ILE A 58 -17.00 12.58 5.91
N ALA A 59 -18.00 11.81 6.35
CA ALA A 59 -17.96 11.18 7.68
C ALA A 59 -17.01 9.98 7.73
N ASP A 60 -16.97 9.18 6.67
CA ASP A 60 -16.15 7.96 6.63
C ASP A 60 -15.75 7.55 5.20
N HIS A 61 -15.08 6.41 5.07
CA HIS A 61 -14.65 5.88 3.78
C HIS A 61 -15.81 5.45 2.88
N ARG A 62 -16.99 5.08 3.42
CA ARG A 62 -18.17 4.77 2.59
C ARG A 62 -18.68 6.02 1.91
N ASP A 63 -18.80 7.11 2.65
CA ASP A 63 -19.17 8.42 2.10
C ASP A 63 -18.14 8.89 1.06
N ALA A 64 -16.85 8.71 1.34
CA ALA A 64 -15.78 9.10 0.42
C ALA A 64 -15.86 8.36 -0.93
N VAL A 65 -16.08 7.04 -0.91
CA VAL A 65 -16.22 6.25 -2.15
C VAL A 65 -17.52 6.58 -2.88
N THR A 66 -18.61 6.76 -2.15
CA THR A 66 -19.91 7.14 -2.74
C THR A 66 -19.79 8.47 -3.48
N LEU A 67 -19.25 9.49 -2.81
CA LEU A 67 -18.99 10.80 -3.40
C LEU A 67 -18.05 10.70 -4.61
N LEU A 68 -16.98 9.91 -4.52
CA LEU A 68 -16.08 9.68 -5.65
C LEU A 68 -16.85 9.19 -6.89
N LEU A 69 -17.64 8.12 -6.76
CA LEU A 69 -18.39 7.55 -7.87
C LEU A 69 -19.43 8.53 -8.43
N GLU A 70 -20.12 9.27 -7.57
CA GLU A 70 -21.04 10.34 -7.98
C GLU A 70 -20.32 11.44 -8.78
N LYS A 71 -19.13 11.87 -8.35
CA LYS A 71 -18.35 12.89 -9.06
C LYS A 71 -17.83 12.40 -10.39
N LEU A 72 -17.43 11.13 -10.51
CA LEU A 72 -17.03 10.55 -11.79
C LEU A 72 -18.18 10.56 -12.81
N LEU A 73 -19.41 10.26 -12.37
CA LEU A 73 -20.62 10.37 -13.20
C LEU A 73 -20.97 11.83 -13.51
N GLY A 74 -20.99 12.70 -12.49
CA GLY A 74 -21.37 14.10 -12.62
C GLY A 74 -20.41 14.93 -13.50
N TYR A 75 -19.12 14.60 -13.48
CA TYR A 75 -18.11 15.19 -14.36
C TYR A 75 -18.00 14.48 -15.72
N GLN A 76 -18.87 13.50 -16.00
CA GLN A 76 -18.91 12.73 -17.24
C GLN A 76 -17.56 12.05 -17.58
N ILE A 77 -16.80 11.67 -16.54
CA ILE A 77 -15.57 10.87 -16.67
C ILE A 77 -15.95 9.43 -17.02
N ILE A 78 -17.06 8.95 -16.47
CA ILE A 78 -17.75 7.72 -16.83
C ILE A 78 -19.23 8.00 -17.09
N ASN A 79 -19.86 7.23 -17.96
CA ASN A 79 -21.30 7.36 -18.23
C ASN A 79 -22.15 6.45 -17.33
N SER A 80 -21.55 5.37 -16.84
CA SER A 80 -22.17 4.39 -15.95
C SER A 80 -21.11 3.83 -15.01
N LEU A 81 -21.53 3.36 -13.84
CA LEU A 81 -20.65 2.58 -12.95
C LEU A 81 -20.14 1.30 -13.61
N ARG A 82 -20.91 0.75 -14.57
CA ARG A 82 -20.51 -0.40 -15.39
C ARG A 82 -19.37 -0.11 -16.37
N ASP A 83 -19.01 1.16 -16.56
CA ASP A 83 -17.83 1.51 -17.33
C ASP A 83 -16.53 1.13 -16.59
N ILE A 84 -16.58 0.87 -15.28
CA ILE A 84 -15.43 0.44 -14.48
C ILE A 84 -15.33 -1.08 -14.56
N ASP A 85 -14.34 -1.57 -15.31
CA ASP A 85 -14.15 -2.99 -15.57
C ASP A 85 -13.44 -3.75 -14.43
N GLY A 86 -12.89 -3.04 -13.45
CA GLY A 86 -12.23 -3.65 -12.29
C GLY A 86 -11.59 -2.63 -11.36
N VAL A 87 -11.31 -3.06 -10.12
CA VAL A 87 -10.72 -2.21 -9.08
C VAL A 87 -9.51 -2.89 -8.45
N GLY A 88 -8.33 -2.29 -8.58
CA GLY A 88 -7.11 -2.71 -7.89
C GLY A 88 -6.92 -1.95 -6.58
N HIS A 89 -6.78 -2.64 -5.47
CA HIS A 89 -6.62 -2.07 -4.14
C HIS A 89 -5.22 -2.30 -3.61
N ARG A 90 -4.51 -1.23 -3.25
CA ARG A 90 -3.30 -1.34 -2.45
C ARG A 90 -3.67 -1.84 -1.05
N VAL A 91 -2.99 -2.88 -0.61
CA VAL A 91 -3.05 -3.41 0.77
C VAL A 91 -1.65 -3.35 1.37
N ALA A 92 -1.54 -2.78 2.57
CA ALA A 92 -0.22 -2.59 3.20
C ALA A 92 0.46 -3.93 3.51
N HIS A 93 -0.24 -4.88 4.13
CA HIS A 93 0.36 -6.11 4.63
C HIS A 93 -0.37 -7.37 4.15
N GLY A 94 0.36 -8.28 3.51
CA GLY A 94 -0.12 -9.58 3.02
C GLY A 94 0.31 -10.77 3.88
N GLY A 95 1.17 -10.53 4.87
CA GLY A 95 1.74 -11.59 5.71
C GLY A 95 2.53 -12.58 4.86
N GLU A 96 2.65 -13.82 5.33
CA GLU A 96 3.21 -14.91 4.53
C GLU A 96 2.20 -15.55 3.56
N PHE A 97 0.92 -15.23 3.75
CA PHE A 97 -0.18 -15.85 3.02
C PHE A 97 -0.24 -15.37 1.58
N PHE A 98 -0.14 -14.05 1.35
CA PHE A 98 -0.26 -13.46 0.03
C PHE A 98 1.10 -13.23 -0.62
N LYS A 99 1.49 -14.14 -1.52
CA LYS A 99 2.76 -14.11 -2.26
C LYS A 99 2.71 -13.31 -3.57
N ASP A 100 1.51 -13.02 -4.07
CA ASP A 100 1.27 -12.10 -5.18
C ASP A 100 -0.11 -11.45 -4.99
N SER A 101 -0.49 -10.57 -5.91
CA SER A 101 -1.84 -10.02 -5.99
C SER A 101 -2.88 -11.13 -6.16
N THR A 102 -4.09 -10.92 -5.62
CA THR A 102 -5.18 -11.90 -5.71
C THR A 102 -6.52 -11.25 -5.98
N LEU A 103 -7.42 -11.98 -6.65
CA LEU A 103 -8.83 -11.61 -6.71
C LEU A 103 -9.40 -11.60 -5.28
N VAL A 104 -10.23 -10.61 -4.99
CA VAL A 104 -10.87 -10.48 -3.69
C VAL A 104 -12.15 -11.31 -3.66
N THR A 105 -12.12 -12.37 -2.85
CA THR A 105 -13.28 -13.10 -2.36
C THR A 105 -13.59 -12.72 -0.90
N ASP A 106 -14.64 -13.28 -0.32
CA ASP A 106 -14.95 -13.08 1.10
C ASP A 106 -13.86 -13.69 2.01
N GLU A 107 -13.28 -14.83 1.63
CA GLU A 107 -12.14 -15.45 2.32
C GLU A 107 -10.90 -14.57 2.24
N THR A 108 -10.65 -13.97 1.07
CA THR A 108 -9.54 -13.05 0.86
C THR A 108 -9.69 -11.82 1.76
N LEU A 109 -10.89 -11.24 1.80
CA LEU A 109 -11.18 -10.08 2.63
C LEU A 109 -11.01 -10.40 4.12
N ALA A 110 -11.57 -11.53 4.59
CA ALA A 110 -11.41 -11.97 5.97
C ALA A 110 -9.94 -12.19 6.35
N GLN A 111 -9.12 -12.69 5.42
CA GLN A 111 -7.68 -12.84 5.65
C GLN A 111 -6.96 -11.49 5.73
N ILE A 112 -7.34 -10.50 4.91
CA ILE A 112 -6.78 -9.13 4.99
C ILE A 112 -7.11 -8.50 6.35
N GLU A 113 -8.33 -8.71 6.85
CA GLU A 113 -8.77 -8.24 8.17
C GLU A 113 -7.97 -8.90 9.30
N ARG A 114 -7.75 -10.22 9.25
CA ARG A 114 -6.88 -10.92 10.23
C ARG A 114 -5.46 -10.35 10.27
N LEU A 115 -4.92 -9.96 9.12
CA LEU A 115 -3.59 -9.36 9.01
C LEU A 115 -3.50 -7.93 9.60
N ALA A 116 -4.61 -7.38 10.14
CA ALA A 116 -4.57 -6.17 10.94
C ALA A 116 -3.65 -6.29 12.17
N GLU A 117 -3.41 -7.50 12.68
CA GLU A 117 -2.42 -7.72 13.75
C GLU A 117 -1.01 -7.22 13.36
N LEU A 118 -0.64 -7.38 12.09
CA LEU A 118 0.67 -6.95 11.57
C LEU A 118 0.68 -5.50 11.09
N ALA A 119 -0.47 -4.94 10.72
CA ALA A 119 -0.60 -3.58 10.21
C ALA A 119 -1.90 -2.90 10.69
N PRO A 120 -2.01 -2.62 12.01
CA PRO A 120 -3.29 -2.23 12.64
C PRO A 120 -3.82 -0.88 12.15
N LEU A 121 -2.94 0.01 11.68
CA LEU A 121 -3.33 1.33 11.17
C LEU A 121 -3.66 1.35 9.68
N HIS A 122 -3.41 0.26 8.95
CA HIS A 122 -3.51 0.22 7.49
C HIS A 122 -4.47 -0.84 6.99
N ASN A 123 -4.28 -2.10 7.37
CA ASN A 123 -5.06 -3.22 6.85
C ASN A 123 -6.57 -3.08 7.12
N PRO A 124 -7.05 -2.64 8.31
CA PRO A 124 -8.48 -2.40 8.53
C PRO A 124 -9.08 -1.40 7.56
N VAL A 125 -8.36 -0.32 7.26
CA VAL A 125 -8.80 0.72 6.33
C VAL A 125 -8.79 0.20 4.89
N ASN A 126 -7.80 -0.61 4.53
CA ASN A 126 -7.74 -1.25 3.22
C ASN A 126 -8.91 -2.24 3.03
N ALA A 127 -9.20 -3.07 4.03
CA ALA A 127 -10.34 -4.00 4.03
C ALA A 127 -11.68 -3.26 3.90
N LEU A 128 -11.88 -2.19 4.68
CA LEU A 128 -13.08 -1.35 4.59
C LEU A 128 -13.26 -0.77 3.19
N GLY A 129 -12.20 -0.20 2.62
CA GLY A 129 -12.22 0.33 1.26
C GLY A 129 -12.61 -0.74 0.23
N ILE A 130 -11.97 -1.91 0.29
CA ILE A 130 -12.30 -3.05 -0.58
C ILE A 130 -13.77 -3.45 -0.44
N HIS A 131 -14.26 -3.59 0.79
CA HIS A 131 -15.64 -3.97 1.07
C HIS A 131 -16.64 -2.98 0.47
N VAL A 132 -16.41 -1.68 0.66
CA VAL A 132 -17.28 -0.61 0.12
C VAL A 132 -17.29 -0.62 -1.40
N PHE A 133 -16.13 -0.73 -2.06
CA PHE A 133 -16.08 -0.80 -3.52
C PHE A 133 -16.78 -2.03 -4.07
N ARG A 134 -16.62 -3.21 -3.45
CA ARG A 134 -17.34 -4.44 -3.85
C ARG A 134 -18.87 -4.28 -3.75
N GLN A 135 -19.35 -3.51 -2.78
CA GLN A 135 -20.79 -3.24 -2.64
C GLN A 135 -21.31 -2.26 -3.68
N LEU A 136 -20.55 -1.21 -3.99
CA LEU A 136 -20.98 -0.14 -4.90
C LEU A 136 -20.73 -0.49 -6.38
N LEU A 137 -19.78 -1.37 -6.67
CA LEU A 137 -19.42 -1.85 -8.01
C LEU A 137 -19.47 -3.39 -8.08
N PRO A 138 -20.64 -4.02 -7.89
CA PRO A 138 -20.75 -5.49 -7.78
C PRO A 138 -20.37 -6.23 -9.08
N ASP A 139 -20.50 -5.57 -10.23
CA ASP A 139 -20.14 -6.13 -11.55
C ASP A 139 -18.63 -6.02 -11.82
N ALA A 140 -17.89 -5.22 -11.05
CA ALA A 140 -16.46 -4.98 -11.24
C ALA A 140 -15.61 -5.84 -10.28
N PRO A 141 -14.74 -6.74 -10.78
CA PRO A 141 -13.86 -7.52 -9.91
C PRO A 141 -12.89 -6.64 -9.12
N SER A 142 -12.78 -6.90 -7.82
CA SER A 142 -11.76 -6.31 -6.96
C SER A 142 -10.52 -7.20 -6.87
N VAL A 143 -9.33 -6.60 -6.96
CA VAL A 143 -8.03 -7.28 -6.81
C VAL A 143 -7.25 -6.60 -5.69
N ALA A 144 -6.70 -7.36 -4.76
CA ALA A 144 -5.80 -6.86 -3.73
C ALA A 144 -4.33 -6.98 -4.18
N VAL A 145 -3.57 -5.91 -4.01
CA VAL A 145 -2.15 -5.79 -4.38
C VAL A 145 -1.36 -5.42 -3.14
N PHE A 146 -0.48 -6.31 -2.68
CA PHE A 146 0.18 -6.19 -1.38
C PHE A 146 1.57 -5.59 -1.47
N ASP A 147 1.87 -4.58 -0.65
CA ASP A 147 3.21 -3.97 -0.61
C ASP A 147 4.31 -4.96 -0.16
N THR A 148 3.93 -6.04 0.52
CA THR A 148 4.81 -7.08 1.07
C THR A 148 5.02 -8.27 0.12
N ALA A 149 4.17 -8.44 -0.90
CA ALA A 149 4.15 -9.66 -1.72
C ALA A 149 5.45 -9.88 -2.51
N PHE A 150 6.02 -8.82 -3.09
CA PHE A 150 7.27 -8.93 -3.87
C PHE A 150 8.45 -9.46 -3.03
N HIS A 151 8.41 -9.22 -1.72
CA HIS A 151 9.42 -9.63 -0.76
C HIS A 151 9.17 -11.02 -0.17
N GLN A 152 8.09 -11.73 -0.53
CA GLN A 152 7.89 -13.13 -0.16
C GLN A 152 8.87 -14.10 -0.84
N THR A 153 9.79 -13.56 -1.65
CA THR A 153 10.87 -14.31 -2.29
C THR A 153 12.18 -14.33 -1.50
N LEU A 154 12.24 -13.62 -0.35
CA LEU A 154 13.36 -13.63 0.58
C LEU A 154 13.60 -15.04 1.15
N ASP A 155 14.85 -15.48 1.18
CA ASP A 155 15.25 -16.72 1.85
C ASP A 155 15.34 -16.52 3.37
N GLU A 156 15.25 -17.60 4.14
CA GLU A 156 15.23 -17.60 5.62
C GLU A 156 16.31 -16.71 6.27
N PRO A 157 17.59 -16.76 5.85
CA PRO A 157 18.62 -15.91 6.44
C PRO A 157 18.39 -14.41 6.22
N ALA A 158 17.59 -14.03 5.22
CA ALA A 158 17.30 -12.63 4.89
C ALA A 158 16.09 -12.09 5.66
N TYR A 159 15.18 -12.96 6.12
CA TYR A 159 13.97 -12.53 6.82
C TYR A 159 13.92 -12.86 8.31
N ILE A 160 14.71 -13.80 8.81
CA ILE A 160 14.76 -14.09 10.24
C ILE A 160 15.60 -13.03 10.96
N TYR A 161 15.04 -12.48 12.03
CA TYR A 161 15.79 -11.66 12.98
C TYR A 161 16.55 -12.57 13.97
N PRO A 162 17.74 -12.17 14.44
CA PRO A 162 18.51 -12.92 15.44
C PRO A 162 17.89 -12.76 16.85
N LEU A 163 16.66 -13.22 16.99
CA LEU A 163 15.86 -13.26 18.21
C LEU A 163 15.49 -14.72 18.52
N PRO A 164 15.04 -15.03 19.76
CA PRO A 164 14.50 -16.34 20.06
C PRO A 164 13.47 -16.82 19.02
N TRP A 165 13.64 -18.05 18.53
CA TRP A 165 12.86 -18.59 17.39
C TRP A 165 11.34 -18.54 17.59
N HIS A 166 10.86 -18.67 18.83
CA HIS A 166 9.43 -18.63 19.13
C HIS A 166 8.77 -17.31 18.71
N TYR A 167 9.49 -16.19 18.68
CA TYR A 167 8.95 -14.92 18.17
C TYR A 167 8.61 -14.97 16.68
N TYR A 168 9.37 -15.72 15.89
CA TYR A 168 9.01 -16.00 14.51
C TYR A 168 7.87 -17.03 14.45
N ALA A 169 8.05 -18.17 15.11
CA ALA A 169 7.14 -19.31 14.99
C ALA A 169 5.71 -19.04 15.51
N GLU A 170 5.58 -18.25 16.57
CA GLU A 170 4.31 -18.00 17.25
C GLU A 170 3.73 -16.62 16.92
N LEU A 171 4.58 -15.59 16.77
CA LEU A 171 4.14 -14.20 16.55
C LEU A 171 4.39 -13.69 15.12
N GLY A 172 5.00 -14.50 14.25
CA GLY A 172 5.28 -14.11 12.86
C GLY A 172 6.28 -12.96 12.72
N ILE A 173 7.15 -12.73 13.71
CA ILE A 173 8.17 -11.67 13.67
C ILE A 173 9.26 -12.05 12.66
N ARG A 174 9.22 -11.40 11.50
CA ARG A 174 10.18 -11.53 10.39
C ARG A 174 10.29 -10.24 9.60
N ARG A 175 11.27 -10.15 8.72
CA ARG A 175 11.28 -9.13 7.66
C ARG A 175 10.18 -9.45 6.65
N TYR A 176 9.23 -8.52 6.51
CA TYR A 176 8.25 -8.55 5.43
C TYR A 176 8.66 -7.63 4.30
N GLY A 177 9.17 -6.43 4.61
CA GLY A 177 9.50 -5.40 3.62
C GLY A 177 8.26 -4.75 3.00
N PHE A 178 8.40 -3.50 2.55
CA PHE A 178 7.31 -2.72 1.94
C PHE A 178 7.81 -1.96 0.71
N HIS A 179 6.89 -1.28 0.03
CA HIS A 179 7.08 -0.72 -1.32
C HIS A 179 7.34 -1.79 -2.38
N GLY A 180 6.95 -3.04 -2.15
CA GLY A 180 7.16 -4.16 -3.06
C GLY A 180 6.57 -3.93 -4.44
N THR A 181 5.38 -3.35 -4.54
CA THR A 181 4.75 -2.97 -5.82
C THR A 181 5.61 -1.98 -6.61
N SER A 182 6.21 -0.99 -5.92
CA SER A 182 7.09 -0.01 -6.56
C SER A 182 8.40 -0.67 -7.02
N HIS A 183 9.05 -1.46 -6.14
CA HIS A 183 10.27 -2.20 -6.48
C HIS A 183 10.06 -3.17 -7.66
N LYS A 184 8.94 -3.91 -7.68
CA LYS A 184 8.53 -4.80 -8.77
C LYS A 184 8.35 -4.02 -10.08
N TYR A 185 7.63 -2.89 -10.03
CA TYR A 185 7.37 -2.07 -11.22
C TYR A 185 8.66 -1.47 -11.82
N VAL A 186 9.44 -0.73 -11.03
CA VAL A 186 10.59 0.00 -11.59
C VAL A 186 11.72 -0.93 -12.05
N SER A 187 11.89 -2.08 -11.41
CA SER A 187 12.84 -3.10 -11.87
C SER A 187 12.37 -3.77 -13.16
N GLY A 188 11.06 -3.99 -13.33
CA GLY A 188 10.47 -4.43 -14.61
C GLY A 188 10.70 -3.43 -15.73
N VAL A 189 10.40 -2.14 -15.50
CA VAL A 189 10.63 -1.06 -16.48
C VAL A 189 12.11 -0.94 -16.86
N LEU A 190 13.03 -1.13 -15.90
CA LEU A 190 14.46 -1.17 -16.19
C LEU A 190 14.82 -2.32 -17.14
N ALA A 191 14.30 -3.53 -16.87
CA ALA A 191 14.53 -4.70 -17.70
C ALA A 191 14.02 -4.49 -19.14
N GLU A 192 12.80 -3.94 -19.29
CA GLU A 192 12.23 -3.57 -20.59
C GLU A 192 13.11 -2.58 -21.34
N LYS A 193 13.57 -1.50 -20.68
CA LYS A 193 14.44 -0.49 -21.27
C LYS A 193 15.80 -1.05 -21.71
N LEU A 194 16.31 -2.04 -21.01
CA LEU A 194 17.57 -2.71 -21.34
C LEU A 194 17.39 -3.82 -22.38
N GLY A 195 16.15 -4.18 -22.75
CA GLY A 195 15.87 -5.25 -23.70
C GLY A 195 16.28 -6.65 -23.21
N VAL A 196 16.35 -6.86 -21.90
CA VAL A 196 16.73 -8.13 -21.28
C VAL A 196 15.68 -8.56 -20.25
N PRO A 197 15.49 -9.87 -20.02
CA PRO A 197 14.57 -10.31 -18.98
C PRO A 197 15.11 -9.89 -17.61
N LEU A 198 14.20 -9.53 -16.67
CA LEU A 198 14.58 -9.17 -15.30
C LEU A 198 15.33 -10.30 -14.58
N SER A 199 15.12 -11.55 -14.99
CA SER A 199 15.84 -12.73 -14.50
C SER A 199 17.35 -12.74 -14.82
N ALA A 200 17.80 -11.90 -15.75
CA ALA A 200 19.22 -11.73 -16.09
C ALA A 200 19.91 -10.61 -15.29
N LEU A 201 19.17 -9.87 -14.45
CA LEU A 201 19.67 -8.68 -13.79
C LEU A 201 19.97 -8.88 -12.29
N ARG A 202 20.91 -8.07 -11.81
CA ARG A 202 21.15 -7.77 -10.39
C ARG A 202 20.97 -6.28 -10.19
N VAL A 203 19.95 -5.89 -9.44
CA VAL A 203 19.51 -4.50 -9.30
C VAL A 203 19.47 -4.13 -7.83
N ILE A 204 20.04 -2.98 -7.48
CA ILE A 204 19.74 -2.28 -6.23
C ILE A 204 18.71 -1.22 -6.59
N CYS A 205 17.50 -1.34 -6.06
CA CYS A 205 16.41 -0.42 -6.32
C CYS A 205 16.19 0.48 -5.09
N CYS A 206 16.21 1.80 -5.30
CA CYS A 206 16.06 2.79 -4.24
C CYS A 206 14.73 3.53 -4.41
N HIS A 207 13.71 3.14 -3.63
CA HIS A 207 12.47 3.90 -3.52
C HIS A 207 12.67 4.97 -2.45
N LEU A 208 12.86 6.23 -2.85
CA LEU A 208 13.17 7.33 -1.93
C LEU A 208 12.05 8.36 -1.95
N GLY A 209 11.39 8.52 -0.81
CA GLY A 209 10.27 9.45 -0.61
C GLY A 209 10.08 9.75 0.87
N ASN A 210 8.86 10.12 1.28
CA ASN A 210 8.58 10.32 2.71
C ASN A 210 8.71 9.00 3.50
N GLY A 211 8.42 7.87 2.85
CA GLY A 211 8.93 6.56 3.24
C GLY A 211 9.97 6.11 2.24
N SER A 212 11.07 5.57 2.74
CA SER A 212 12.21 5.19 1.90
C SER A 212 12.61 3.74 2.15
N SER A 213 12.83 2.98 1.08
CA SER A 213 13.38 1.62 1.17
C SER A 213 14.31 1.29 0.01
N ILE A 214 15.31 0.47 0.31
CA ILE A 214 16.26 -0.07 -0.67
C ILE A 214 16.01 -1.56 -0.79
N CYS A 215 15.91 -2.07 -2.01
CA CYS A 215 15.69 -3.48 -2.30
C CYS A 215 16.82 -4.03 -3.17
N ALA A 216 17.40 -5.15 -2.74
CA ALA A 216 18.28 -5.95 -3.57
C ALA A 216 17.44 -6.96 -4.36
N ILE A 217 17.54 -6.91 -5.68
CA ILE A 217 16.79 -7.75 -6.60
C ILE A 217 17.81 -8.56 -7.41
N LYS A 218 17.67 -9.89 -7.39
CA LYS A 218 18.54 -10.80 -8.14
C LYS A 218 17.67 -11.79 -8.88
N ASN A 219 17.91 -11.93 -10.18
CA ASN A 219 17.17 -12.84 -11.05
C ASN A 219 15.65 -12.61 -10.97
N GLY A 220 15.23 -11.34 -10.90
CA GLY A 220 13.83 -10.93 -10.77
C GLY A 220 13.13 -11.23 -9.45
N ARG A 221 13.88 -11.64 -8.43
CA ARG A 221 13.38 -11.90 -7.08
C ARG A 221 13.95 -10.89 -6.10
N SER A 222 13.16 -10.46 -5.12
CA SER A 222 13.69 -9.71 -4.00
C SER A 222 14.51 -10.65 -3.12
N VAL A 223 15.77 -10.33 -2.92
CA VAL A 223 16.70 -11.15 -2.10
C VAL A 223 17.11 -10.44 -0.81
N ASN A 224 16.90 -9.13 -0.71
CA ASN A 224 16.96 -8.39 0.55
C ASN A 224 16.18 -7.06 0.41
N THR A 225 15.75 -6.48 1.52
CA THR A 225 15.07 -5.18 1.56
C THR A 225 15.33 -4.48 2.89
N SER A 226 15.49 -3.16 2.87
CA SER A 226 15.87 -2.39 4.07
C SER A 226 14.76 -2.36 5.12
N MET A 227 13.49 -2.27 4.68
CA MET A 227 12.35 -2.31 5.60
C MET A 227 12.18 -3.69 6.23
N GLY A 228 11.67 -3.69 7.45
CA GLY A 228 11.72 -4.82 8.37
C GLY A 228 10.39 -5.55 8.54
N PHE A 229 10.15 -5.95 9.78
CA PHE A 229 8.82 -6.31 10.28
C PHE A 229 7.82 -5.16 10.09
N THR A 230 8.27 -3.92 10.30
CA THR A 230 7.50 -2.71 10.04
C THR A 230 8.22 -1.81 9.02
N PRO A 231 7.53 -0.78 8.49
CA PRO A 231 8.15 0.24 7.64
C PRO A 231 9.15 1.16 8.38
N GLN A 232 9.49 0.88 9.63
CA GLN A 232 10.40 1.71 10.45
C GLN A 232 11.88 1.46 10.12
N SER A 233 12.25 0.20 9.89
CA SER A 233 13.65 -0.21 9.71
C SER A 233 14.19 0.21 8.34
N GLY A 234 15.51 0.35 8.26
CA GLY A 234 16.26 0.67 7.07
C GLY A 234 16.80 2.09 7.10
N VAL A 235 16.67 2.79 5.98
CA VAL A 235 17.23 4.14 5.81
C VAL A 235 16.40 5.20 6.53
N MET A 236 17.02 6.35 6.83
CA MET A 236 16.34 7.55 7.31
C MET A 236 15.21 7.95 6.34
N MET A 237 14.09 8.41 6.90
CA MET A 237 12.92 8.84 6.13
C MET A 237 12.50 10.26 6.57
N GLY A 238 11.32 10.73 6.15
CA GLY A 238 10.91 12.10 6.47
C GLY A 238 10.68 12.33 7.97
N THR A 239 9.95 11.43 8.63
CA THR A 239 9.67 11.49 10.08
C THR A 239 10.12 10.24 10.84
N ARG A 240 10.42 9.14 10.12
CA ARG A 240 10.88 7.90 10.72
C ARG A 240 12.41 7.85 10.77
N SER A 241 12.91 7.35 11.90
CA SER A 241 14.35 7.27 12.17
C SER A 241 15.11 6.40 11.18
N GLY A 242 14.52 5.31 10.70
CA GLY A 242 15.31 4.21 10.15
C GLY A 242 15.97 3.40 11.27
N ASP A 243 17.08 2.73 10.93
CA ASP A 243 17.85 1.92 11.86
C ASP A 243 18.55 2.77 12.93
N ILE A 244 18.39 2.34 14.18
CA ILE A 244 19.05 2.89 15.38
C ILE A 244 19.43 1.72 16.30
N ASP A 245 20.30 1.95 17.29
CA ASP A 245 20.59 0.94 18.32
C ASP A 245 19.29 0.57 19.08
N PRO A 246 18.88 -0.72 19.11
CA PRO A 246 17.66 -1.16 19.80
C PRO A 246 17.63 -0.79 21.29
N SER A 247 18.79 -0.56 21.92
CA SER A 247 18.92 -0.19 23.33
C SER A 247 18.52 1.26 23.63
N ILE A 248 18.44 2.12 22.61
CA ILE A 248 18.08 3.54 22.76
C ILE A 248 16.64 3.70 23.23
N LEU A 249 15.68 2.95 22.66
CA LEU A 249 14.26 3.11 23.01
C LEU A 249 13.97 2.70 24.47
N PRO A 250 14.43 1.53 24.98
CA PRO A 250 14.29 1.20 26.39
C PRO A 250 15.00 2.21 27.31
N TRP A 251 16.16 2.73 26.91
CA TRP A 251 16.88 3.74 27.69
C TRP A 251 16.11 5.05 27.80
N ILE A 252 15.53 5.55 26.70
CA ILE A 252 14.66 6.74 26.69
C ILE A 252 13.41 6.49 27.55
N ALA A 253 12.76 5.32 27.38
CA ALA A 253 11.59 4.93 28.16
C ALA A 253 11.87 5.02 29.67
N GLN A 254 13.01 4.47 30.10
CA GLN A 254 13.43 4.48 31.48
C GLN A 254 13.78 5.90 31.98
N ARG A 255 14.52 6.68 31.18
CA ARG A 255 14.99 8.03 31.56
C ARG A 255 13.87 9.05 31.65
N GLU A 256 12.89 8.96 30.76
CA GLU A 256 11.76 9.89 30.70
C GLU A 256 10.50 9.36 31.39
N ASN A 257 10.58 8.17 32.00
CA ASN A 257 9.45 7.47 32.62
C ASN A 257 8.24 7.37 31.67
N LYS A 258 8.52 7.00 30.41
CA LYS A 258 7.55 6.87 29.33
C LYS A 258 7.25 5.40 29.05
N ASN A 259 6.01 5.11 28.68
CA ASN A 259 5.64 3.77 28.22
C ASN A 259 6.10 3.54 26.76
N ALA A 260 6.01 2.28 26.31
CA ALA A 260 6.44 1.89 24.96
C ALA A 260 5.73 2.68 23.85
N ALA A 261 4.43 2.95 23.97
CA ALA A 261 3.67 3.69 22.96
C ALA A 261 4.13 5.14 22.83
N THR A 262 4.43 5.81 23.95
CA THR A 262 4.97 7.18 23.95
C THR A 262 6.40 7.25 23.43
N VAL A 263 7.20 6.19 23.62
CA VAL A 263 8.56 6.16 23.06
C VAL A 263 8.53 5.82 21.57
N GLU A 264 7.59 5.00 21.12
CA GLU A 264 7.41 4.69 19.70
C GLU A 264 7.09 5.95 18.88
N SER A 265 6.40 6.94 19.44
CA SER A 265 6.12 8.20 18.74
C SER A 265 7.37 9.06 18.48
N VAL A 266 8.47 8.85 19.22
CA VAL A 266 9.74 9.57 19.02
C VAL A 266 10.41 9.21 17.70
N ILE A 267 10.10 8.02 17.17
CA ILE A 267 10.68 7.49 15.94
C ILE A 267 9.69 7.50 14.76
N LYS A 268 8.53 8.15 14.89
CA LYS A 268 7.46 8.15 13.87
C LYS A 268 7.27 9.50 13.20
#